data_AF-A0A7W2EAW5-F1
#
_entry.id   AF-A0A7W2EAW5-F1
#
_cell.length_a   1.000
_cell.length_b   1.000
_cell.length_c   1.000
_cell.angle_alpha   90.00
_cell.angle_beta   90.00
_cell.angle_gamma   90.00
#
_symmetry.space_group_name_H-M   'P 1'
#
loop_
_entity.id
_entity.type
_entity.pdbx_description
1 polymer ?
#
loop_
_entity_poly.entity_id
_entity_poly.type
_entity_poly.pdbx_seq_one_letter_code
_entity_poly.pdbx_strand_id
1 'polypeptide(L)'
;MRAKESSVVRSALAYLETTLPAQFTLFHDGQFWCGVYETSSNNQLRAVRVVFGPEPNNAELYEWLLVNGSSLVKRAHRSVPIPGAIEEPQRGNPKRLQRKVNKEQRKTSGVSSKAQEATKLNFELANANKKKASRIARREKAQRKFQIRAAKKKAKHKGK
;
A
#
# COMPACT_ATOMS: atom_id res chain seq x y z
N MET A 1 -32.51 28.94 -42.22
CA MET A 1 -33.34 28.97 -41.00
C MET A 1 -32.66 28.10 -39.94
N ARG A 2 -32.17 28.67 -38.84
CA ARG A 2 -31.55 27.90 -37.74
C ARG A 2 -32.67 27.18 -36.98
N ALA A 3 -32.64 25.85 -36.98
CA ALA A 3 -33.52 25.04 -36.15
C ALA A 3 -33.36 25.50 -34.70
N LYS A 4 -34.46 25.96 -34.08
CA LYS A 4 -34.51 26.23 -32.64
C LYS A 4 -34.40 24.88 -31.94
N GLU A 5 -33.20 24.52 -31.51
CA GLU A 5 -33.00 23.38 -30.61
C GLU A 5 -33.88 23.58 -29.38
N SER A 6 -34.77 22.61 -29.13
CA SER A 6 -35.68 22.59 -28.00
C SER A 6 -34.90 22.70 -26.67
N SER A 7 -35.40 23.50 -25.71
CA SER A 7 -34.78 23.63 -24.37
C SER A 7 -34.68 22.28 -23.65
N VAL A 8 -35.56 21.34 -23.99
CA VAL A 8 -35.56 19.96 -23.49
C VAL A 8 -34.34 19.19 -24.01
N VAL A 9 -33.94 19.42 -25.26
CA VAL A 9 -32.76 18.78 -25.87
C VAL A 9 -31.48 19.35 -25.28
N ARG A 10 -31.43 20.65 -24.97
CA ARG A 10 -30.33 21.26 -24.22
C ARG A 10 -30.23 20.74 -22.79
N SER A 11 -31.37 20.52 -22.13
CA SER A 11 -31.40 19.91 -20.79
C SER A 11 -30.90 18.47 -20.81
N ALA A 12 -31.37 17.65 -21.75
CA ALA A 12 -30.93 16.25 -21.87
C ALA A 12 -29.45 16.12 -22.23
N LEU A 13 -28.93 16.98 -23.12
CA LEU A 13 -27.50 17.05 -23.44
C LEU A 13 -26.67 17.50 -22.23
N ALA A 14 -27.14 18.48 -21.45
CA ALA A 14 -26.49 18.86 -20.20
C ALA A 14 -26.47 17.71 -19.18
N TYR A 15 -27.54 16.91 -19.10
CA TYR A 15 -27.58 15.72 -18.22
C TYR A 15 -26.64 14.61 -18.69
N LEU A 16 -26.46 14.42 -20.01
CA LEU A 16 -25.55 13.41 -20.57
C LEU A 16 -24.08 13.85 -20.55
N GLU A 17 -23.80 15.15 -20.61
CA GLU A 17 -22.45 15.73 -20.50
C GLU A 17 -21.98 15.89 -19.04
N THR A 18 -22.91 15.89 -18.08
CA THR A 18 -22.55 15.87 -16.65
C THR A 18 -22.17 14.45 -16.24
N THR A 19 -20.98 14.00 -16.67
CA THR A 19 -20.32 12.92 -15.95
C THR A 19 -20.09 13.45 -14.53
N LEU A 20 -20.88 12.96 -13.56
CA LEU A 20 -20.66 13.21 -12.13
C LEU A 20 -19.66 12.15 -11.67
N PRO A 21 -18.33 12.37 -11.77
CA PRO A 21 -17.41 11.45 -11.17
C PRO A 21 -17.77 11.33 -9.69
N ALA A 22 -17.88 10.08 -9.25
CA ALA A 22 -18.16 9.73 -7.88
C ALA A 22 -17.16 8.64 -7.48
N GLN A 23 -16.59 8.79 -6.30
CA GLN A 23 -15.59 7.88 -5.77
C GLN A 23 -15.95 7.56 -4.32
N PHE A 24 -15.84 6.28 -3.96
CA PHE A 24 -15.93 5.85 -2.57
C PHE A 24 -14.57 5.30 -2.14
N THR A 25 -13.95 5.96 -1.17
CA THR A 25 -12.64 5.59 -0.65
C THR A 25 -12.79 5.02 0.76
N LEU A 26 -12.32 3.79 0.96
CA LEU A 26 -12.27 3.13 2.27
C LEU A 26 -10.84 3.22 2.84
N PHE A 27 -10.70 3.65 4.08
CA PHE A 27 -9.40 3.76 4.77
C PHE A 27 -9.54 3.59 6.28
N HIS A 28 -8.42 3.30 6.94
CA HIS A 28 -8.34 3.24 8.40
C HIS A 28 -7.72 4.55 8.93
N ASP A 29 -8.42 5.23 9.84
CA ASP A 29 -7.98 6.55 10.36
C ASP A 29 -7.07 6.47 11.59
N GLY A 30 -6.77 5.25 12.06
CA GLY A 30 -6.00 5.00 13.28
C GLY A 30 -6.85 4.46 14.44
N GLN A 31 -8.17 4.65 14.38
CA GLN A 31 -9.11 4.12 15.37
C GLN A 31 -10.21 3.27 14.74
N PHE A 32 -10.75 3.70 13.60
CA PHE A 32 -11.85 3.03 12.92
C PHE A 32 -11.64 2.97 11.40
N TRP A 33 -12.27 1.96 10.79
CA TRP A 33 -12.47 1.95 9.36
C TRP A 33 -13.53 2.97 8.96
N CYS A 34 -13.20 3.80 7.99
CA CYS A 34 -13.99 4.93 7.52
C CYS A 34 -14.10 4.91 6.01
N GLY A 35 -15.29 5.22 5.52
CA GLY A 35 -15.57 5.47 4.11
C GLY A 35 -15.77 6.96 3.85
N VAL A 36 -15.25 7.46 2.75
CA VAL A 36 -15.57 8.79 2.24
C VAL A 36 -16.13 8.66 0.84
N TYR A 37 -17.36 9.15 0.67
CA TYR A 37 -17.98 9.30 -0.63
C TYR A 37 -17.74 10.71 -1.14
N GLU A 38 -17.17 10.83 -2.33
CA GLU A 38 -16.88 12.09 -3.02
C GLU A 38 -17.65 12.14 -4.32
N THR A 39 -18.20 13.29 -4.65
CA THR A 39 -18.83 13.55 -5.96
C THR A 39 -18.52 14.97 -6.40
N SER A 40 -18.21 15.17 -7.68
CA SER A 40 -18.04 16.52 -8.22
C SER A 40 -18.99 16.82 -9.38
N SER A 41 -19.49 18.05 -9.40
CA SER A 41 -20.36 18.61 -10.44
C SER A 41 -19.98 20.06 -10.66
N ASN A 42 -19.88 20.52 -11.90
CA ASN A 42 -19.66 21.94 -12.23
C ASN A 42 -18.49 22.58 -11.44
N ASN A 43 -17.37 21.85 -11.32
CA ASN A 43 -16.18 22.28 -10.57
C ASN A 43 -16.41 22.50 -9.06
N GLN A 44 -17.46 21.89 -8.52
CA GLN A 44 -17.77 21.83 -7.09
C GLN A 44 -17.66 20.39 -6.60
N LEU A 45 -16.83 20.17 -5.59
CA LEU A 45 -16.66 18.90 -4.90
C LEU A 45 -17.54 18.86 -3.66
N ARG A 46 -18.17 17.71 -3.41
CA ARG A 46 -18.96 17.40 -2.22
C ARG A 46 -18.50 16.06 -1.66
N ALA A 47 -18.47 15.96 -0.33
CA ALA A 47 -18.01 14.74 0.34
C ALA A 47 -18.79 14.44 1.60
N VAL A 48 -18.95 13.14 1.91
CA VAL A 48 -19.57 12.65 3.14
C VAL A 48 -18.76 11.50 3.72
N ARG A 49 -18.47 11.61 5.02
CA ARG A 49 -17.81 10.56 5.81
C ARG A 49 -18.82 9.60 6.44
N VAL A 50 -18.44 8.33 6.47
CA VAL A 50 -19.10 7.22 7.16
C VAL A 50 -18.07 6.49 8.00
N VAL A 51 -18.44 6.11 9.22
CA VAL A 51 -17.59 5.32 10.12
C VAL A 51 -18.19 3.92 10.22
N PHE A 52 -17.41 2.90 9.90
CA PHE A 52 -17.80 1.49 9.98
C PHE A 52 -17.43 0.85 11.31
N GLY A 53 -16.35 1.31 11.95
CA GLY A 53 -15.82 0.71 13.17
C GLY A 53 -14.74 -0.33 12.83
N PRO A 54 -15.02 -1.65 12.94
CA PRO A 54 -14.11 -2.69 12.47
C PRO A 54 -13.96 -2.69 10.93
N GLU A 55 -12.97 -3.43 10.43
CA GLU A 55 -12.76 -3.60 8.99
C GLU A 55 -13.96 -4.30 8.35
N PRO A 56 -14.73 -3.63 7.47
CA PRO A 56 -15.84 -4.30 6.81
C PRO A 56 -15.27 -5.28 5.79
N ASN A 57 -15.80 -6.51 5.77
CA ASN A 57 -15.51 -7.43 4.67
C ASN A 57 -16.17 -6.92 3.37
N ASN A 58 -15.68 -7.38 2.22
CA ASN A 58 -16.20 -7.01 0.90
C ASN A 58 -17.72 -7.26 0.77
N ALA A 59 -18.22 -8.36 1.31
CA ALA A 59 -19.66 -8.68 1.29
C ALA A 59 -20.47 -7.70 2.14
N GLU A 60 -20.02 -7.43 3.37
CA GLU A 60 -20.67 -6.49 4.29
C GLU A 60 -20.67 -5.07 3.71
N LEU A 61 -19.56 -4.65 3.11
CA LEU A 61 -19.46 -3.35 2.45
C LEU A 61 -20.45 -3.23 1.29
N TYR A 62 -20.56 -4.29 0.49
CA TYR A 62 -21.48 -4.33 -0.65
C TYR A 62 -22.94 -4.26 -0.21
N GLU A 63 -23.35 -5.09 0.77
CA GLU A 63 -24.70 -5.05 1.34
C GLU A 63 -25.01 -3.70 1.96
N TRP A 64 -24.06 -3.14 2.72
CA TRP A 64 -24.20 -1.82 3.29
C TRP A 64 -24.42 -0.75 2.21
N LEU A 65 -23.68 -0.82 1.11
CA LEU A 65 -23.81 0.13 -0.01
C LEU A 65 -25.16 -0.01 -0.72
N LEU A 66 -25.69 -1.23 -0.87
CA LEU A 66 -27.02 -1.46 -1.45
C LEU A 66 -28.12 -0.82 -0.60
N VAL A 67 -28.02 -0.95 0.72
CA VAL A 67 -29.03 -0.40 1.65
C VAL A 67 -28.88 1.12 1.80
N ASN A 68 -27.65 1.62 1.94
CA ASN A 68 -27.38 2.99 2.35
C ASN A 68 -26.96 3.93 1.21
N GLY A 69 -26.65 3.40 0.02
CA GLY A 69 -26.08 4.16 -1.09
C GLY A 69 -26.95 5.33 -1.54
N SER A 70 -28.27 5.13 -1.66
CA SER A 70 -29.19 6.22 -2.04
C SER A 70 -29.19 7.36 -1.01
N SER A 71 -29.17 7.01 0.28
CA SER A 71 -29.10 7.96 1.38
C SER A 71 -27.74 8.66 1.44
N LEU A 72 -26.66 7.96 1.12
CA LEU A 72 -25.31 8.50 1.04
C LEU A 72 -25.20 9.56 -0.06
N VAL A 73 -25.69 9.28 -1.26
CA VAL A 73 -25.74 10.23 -2.38
C VAL A 73 -26.57 11.46 -2.01
N LYS A 74 -27.77 11.27 -1.45
CA LYS A 74 -28.62 12.37 -0.98
C LYS A 74 -27.93 13.25 0.07
N ARG A 75 -27.20 12.64 1.01
CA ARG A 75 -26.42 13.37 2.02
C ARG A 75 -25.30 14.19 1.36
N ALA A 76 -24.62 13.64 0.36
CA ALA A 76 -23.55 14.35 -0.36
C ALA A 76 -24.08 15.55 -1.13
N HIS A 77 -25.24 15.43 -1.80
CA HIS A 77 -25.86 16.57 -2.45
C HIS A 77 -26.28 17.69 -1.48
N ARG A 78 -26.55 17.35 -0.20
CA ARG A 78 -26.87 18.31 0.85
C ARG A 78 -25.64 18.90 1.55
N SER A 79 -24.45 18.33 1.37
CA SER A 79 -23.24 18.85 2.00
C SER A 79 -22.82 20.18 1.38
N VAL A 80 -22.03 20.97 2.10
CA VAL A 80 -21.49 22.24 1.58
C VAL A 80 -20.60 21.94 0.36
N PRO A 81 -20.82 22.61 -0.80
CA PRO A 81 -19.91 22.49 -1.94
C PRO A 81 -18.62 23.26 -1.67
N ILE A 82 -17.50 22.67 -2.07
CA ILE A 82 -16.19 23.36 -2.11
C ILE A 82 -15.69 23.44 -3.56
N PRO A 83 -14.96 24.50 -3.94
CA PRO A 83 -14.32 24.54 -5.26
C PRO A 83 -13.36 23.37 -5.44
N GLY A 84 -13.51 22.61 -6.51
CA GLY A 84 -12.67 21.45 -6.81
C GLY A 84 -13.36 20.40 -7.67
N ALA A 85 -12.57 19.46 -8.16
CA ALA A 85 -13.02 18.27 -8.87
C ALA A 85 -12.33 17.04 -8.29
N ILE A 86 -12.89 15.85 -8.53
CA ILE A 86 -12.19 14.61 -8.22
C ILE A 86 -11.01 14.50 -9.19
N GLU A 87 -9.80 14.53 -8.66
CA GLU A 87 -8.61 14.28 -9.47
C GLU A 87 -8.51 12.79 -9.77
N GLU A 88 -8.37 12.45 -11.06
CA GLU A 88 -7.98 11.09 -11.40
C GLU A 88 -6.59 10.80 -10.81
N PRO A 89 -6.42 9.70 -10.07
CA PRO A 89 -5.12 9.36 -9.53
C PRO A 89 -4.12 9.23 -10.68
N GLN A 90 -3.05 10.02 -10.63
CA GLN A 90 -1.93 9.91 -11.55
C GLN A 90 -1.51 8.44 -11.65
N ARG A 91 -1.61 7.87 -12.87
CA ARG A 91 -1.24 6.47 -13.19
C ARG A 91 0.27 6.26 -13.11
N GLY A 92 0.87 6.50 -11.95
CA GLY A 92 2.25 6.17 -11.67
C GLY A 92 2.43 4.67 -11.50
N ASN A 93 3.65 4.16 -11.68
CA ASN A 93 3.95 2.75 -11.44
C ASN A 93 3.53 2.36 -10.00
N PRO A 94 2.63 1.37 -9.82
CA PRO A 94 2.09 0.98 -8.49
C PRO A 94 3.20 0.69 -7.47
N LYS A 95 4.30 0.09 -7.92
CA LYS A 95 5.46 -0.20 -7.06
C LYS A 95 6.13 1.06 -6.51
N ARG A 96 6.16 2.14 -7.29
CA ARG A 96 6.72 3.44 -6.84
C ARG A 96 5.79 4.11 -5.83
N LEU A 97 4.47 4.05 -6.06
CA LEU A 97 3.46 4.59 -5.15
C LEU A 97 3.51 3.87 -3.78
N GLN A 98 3.51 2.54 -3.78
CA GLN A 98 3.60 1.74 -2.55
C GLN A 98 4.88 2.05 -1.75
N ARG A 99 6.02 2.22 -2.44
CA ARG A 99 7.29 2.58 -1.79
C ARG A 99 7.22 3.94 -1.10
N LYS A 100 6.55 4.93 -1.71
CA LYS A 100 6.36 6.26 -1.10
C LYS A 100 5.47 6.16 0.14
N VAL A 101 4.31 5.49 0.04
CA VAL A 101 3.40 5.29 1.18
C VAL A 101 4.11 4.61 2.34
N ASN A 102 4.81 3.49 2.09
CA ASN A 102 5.56 2.78 3.12
C ASN A 102 6.68 3.65 3.73
N LYS A 103 7.29 4.55 2.95
CA LYS A 103 8.32 5.46 3.46
C LYS A 103 7.72 6.50 4.41
N GLU A 104 6.58 7.09 4.06
CA GLU A 104 5.90 8.07 4.92
C GLU A 104 5.31 7.42 6.19
N GLN A 105 4.75 6.21 6.08
CA GLN A 105 4.29 5.43 7.24
C GLN A 105 5.43 5.09 8.21
N ARG A 106 6.64 4.82 7.70
CA ARG A 106 7.82 4.57 8.55
C ARG A 106 8.32 5.81 9.29
N LYS A 107 8.10 7.01 8.75
CA LYS A 107 8.44 8.26 9.45
C LYS A 107 7.48 8.54 10.61
N THR A 108 6.24 8.09 10.50
CA THR A 108 5.17 8.30 11.48
C THR A 108 5.04 7.17 12.49
N SER A 109 5.68 6.01 12.27
CA SER A 109 5.74 4.93 13.26
C SER A 109 6.55 5.34 14.50
N GLY A 110 5.99 5.17 15.70
CA GLY A 110 6.60 5.56 16.99
C GLY A 110 7.87 4.82 17.42
N VAL A 111 8.46 3.98 16.55
CA VAL A 111 9.78 3.39 16.79
C VAL A 111 10.83 4.44 16.43
N SER A 112 11.62 4.87 17.42
CA SER A 112 12.65 5.88 17.20
C SER A 112 13.59 5.46 16.05
N SER A 113 13.98 6.42 15.19
CA SER A 113 14.92 6.17 14.09
C SER A 113 16.21 5.47 14.56
N LYS A 114 16.63 5.75 15.80
CA LYS A 114 17.81 5.14 16.43
C LYS A 114 17.63 3.66 16.71
N ALA A 115 16.44 3.22 17.14
CA ALA A 115 16.16 1.80 17.37
C ALA A 115 16.14 1.00 16.06
N GLN A 116 15.62 1.60 14.97
CA GLN A 116 15.66 0.98 13.64
C GLN A 116 17.10 0.86 13.11
N GLU A 117 17.91 1.90 13.30
CA GLU A 117 19.33 1.89 12.91
C GLU A 117 20.13 0.86 13.70
N ALA A 118 19.92 0.77 15.02
CA ALA A 118 20.55 -0.25 15.86
C ALA A 118 20.20 -1.67 15.43
N THR A 119 18.93 -1.91 15.05
CA THR A 119 18.48 -3.23 14.57
C THR A 119 19.15 -3.60 13.25
N LYS A 120 19.28 -2.63 12.34
CA LYS A 120 19.98 -2.84 11.05
C LYS A 120 21.46 -3.17 11.28
N LEU A 121 22.12 -2.41 12.15
CA LEU A 121 23.53 -2.63 12.50
C LEU A 121 23.75 -4.02 13.14
N ASN A 122 22.85 -4.44 14.04
CA ASN A 122 22.88 -5.79 14.62
C ASN A 122 22.75 -6.89 13.56
N PHE A 123 21.86 -6.71 12.59
CA PHE A 123 21.69 -7.68 11.49
C PHE A 123 22.93 -7.78 10.60
N GLU A 124 23.56 -6.65 10.29
CA GLU A 124 24.81 -6.60 9.50
C GLU A 124 25.97 -7.29 10.23
N LEU A 125 26.14 -7.02 11.52
CA LEU A 125 27.15 -7.66 12.38
C LEU A 125 26.92 -9.18 12.48
N ALA A 126 25.68 -9.61 12.69
CA ALA A 126 25.33 -11.03 12.78
C ALA A 126 25.68 -11.78 11.47
N ASN A 127 25.38 -11.16 10.32
CA ASN A 127 25.72 -11.73 9.00
C ASN A 127 27.23 -11.81 8.77
N ALA A 128 27.99 -10.77 9.16
CA ALA A 128 29.45 -10.78 9.06
C ALA A 128 30.06 -11.89 9.94
N ASN A 129 29.59 -12.03 11.17
CA ASN A 129 30.03 -13.06 12.11
C ASN A 129 29.72 -14.47 11.59
N LYS A 130 28.53 -14.70 11.03
CA LYS A 130 28.16 -15.98 10.41
C LYS A 130 29.07 -16.35 9.25
N LYS A 131 29.39 -15.39 8.38
CA LYS A 131 30.34 -15.60 7.26
C LYS A 131 31.74 -15.94 7.76
N LYS A 132 32.21 -15.24 8.80
CA LYS A 132 33.52 -15.50 9.43
C LYS A 132 33.58 -16.90 10.03
N ALA A 133 32.57 -17.28 10.83
CA ALA A 133 32.49 -18.60 11.44
C ALA A 133 32.46 -19.73 10.40
N SER A 134 31.66 -19.58 9.34
CA SER A 134 31.59 -20.54 8.23
C SER A 134 32.95 -20.69 7.53
N ARG A 135 33.68 -19.60 7.30
CA ARG A 135 35.02 -19.62 6.70
C ARG A 135 36.02 -20.35 7.59
N ILE A 136 35.99 -20.13 8.91
CA ILE A 136 36.87 -20.80 9.87
C ILE A 136 36.58 -22.31 9.86
N ALA A 137 35.32 -22.72 10.03
CA ALA A 137 34.93 -24.12 10.04
C ALA A 137 35.32 -24.86 8.74
N ARG A 138 35.21 -24.19 7.58
CA ARG A 138 35.64 -24.74 6.29
C ARG A 138 37.15 -25.00 6.25
N ARG A 139 37.96 -24.08 6.78
CA ARG A 139 39.43 -24.21 6.84
C ARG A 139 39.85 -25.34 7.78
N GLU A 140 39.26 -25.42 8.96
CA GLU A 140 39.53 -26.49 9.94
C GLU A 140 39.19 -27.87 9.37
N LYS A 141 38.03 -28.01 8.71
CA LYS A 141 37.62 -29.26 8.06
C LYS A 141 38.59 -29.66 6.94
N ALA A 142 39.08 -28.69 6.16
CA ALA A 142 40.08 -28.95 5.12
C ALA A 142 41.41 -29.41 5.70
N GLN A 143 41.89 -28.75 6.76
CA GLN A 143 43.13 -29.10 7.45
C GLN A 143 43.06 -30.51 8.06
N ARG A 144 41.96 -30.85 8.73
CA ARG A 144 41.73 -32.19 9.28
C ARG A 144 41.76 -33.26 8.19
N LYS A 145 41.09 -33.03 7.04
CA LYS A 145 41.13 -33.95 5.90
C LYS A 145 42.54 -34.11 5.34
N PHE A 146 43.31 -33.03 5.24
CA PHE A 146 44.69 -33.07 4.78
C PHE A 146 45.58 -33.90 5.71
N GLN A 147 45.52 -33.67 7.03
CA GLN A 147 46.29 -34.43 8.01
C GLN A 147 45.98 -35.94 7.96
N ILE A 148 44.71 -36.33 7.84
CA ILE A 148 44.31 -37.74 7.70
C ILE A 148 44.91 -38.34 6.42
N ARG A 149 44.87 -37.63 5.28
CA ARG A 149 45.46 -38.09 4.02
C ARG A 149 46.97 -38.26 4.13
N ALA A 150 47.65 -37.30 4.76
CA ALA A 150 49.10 -37.35 4.98
C ALA A 150 49.50 -38.53 5.86
N ALA A 151 48.78 -38.77 6.96
CA ALA A 151 49.01 -39.91 7.85
C ALA A 151 48.81 -41.26 7.13
N LYS A 152 47.73 -41.40 6.34
CA LYS A 152 47.49 -42.59 5.51
C LYS A 152 48.61 -42.82 4.49
N LYS A 153 49.12 -41.77 3.85
CA LYS A 153 50.25 -41.86 2.91
C LYS A 153 51.53 -42.33 3.63
N LYS A 154 51.84 -41.76 4.81
CA LYS A 154 52.99 -42.17 5.63
C LYS A 154 52.91 -43.64 6.05
N ALA A 155 51.74 -44.10 6.50
CA ALA A 155 51.54 -45.50 6.90
C ALA A 155 51.76 -46.49 5.74
N LYS A 156 51.29 -46.15 4.53
CA LYS A 156 51.53 -46.97 3.32
C LYS A 156 53.00 -47.12 2.97
N HIS A 157 53.85 -46.14 3.26
CA HIS A 157 55.29 -46.19 2.97
C HIS A 157 56.11 -46.98 4.01
N LYS A 158 55.62 -47.15 5.25
CA LYS A 158 56.32 -47.89 6.31
C LYS A 158 56.11 -49.41 6.28
N GLY A 159 55.21 -49.91 5.43
CA GLY A 159 54.92 -51.34 5.27
C GLY A 159 55.57 -51.98 4.03
N LYS A 160 56.62 -51.36 3.49
CA LYS A 160 57.50 -51.92 2.46
C LYS A 160 58.88 -52.12 3.04
#